data_AF-A0A1B8P5A4-F1
#
_entry.id   AF-A0A1B8P5A4-F1
#
_cell.length_a   1.000
_cell.length_b   1.000
_cell.length_c   1.000
_cell.angle_alpha   90.00
_cell.angle_beta   90.00
_cell.angle_gamma   90.00
#
_symmetry.space_group_name_H-M   'P 1'
#
loop_
_entity.id
_entity.type
_entity.pdbx_description
1 polymer ?
#
loop_
_entity_poly.entity_id
_entity_poly.type
_entity_poly.pdbx_seq_one_letter_code
_entity_poly.pdbx_strand_id
1 'polypeptide(L)'
;MPKKAPTIVREIMSRDCYRVSGKTSVSTLAEGLSLHRLPGAPVVDEHDHLIGFISEQDVLGKVLESAYLNDEPPLVRELMRHEVLSVTPNKSIIDLARKCWAPSPRSTRSPSRPGWSVS
;
A
#
# COMPACT_ATOMS: atom_id res chain seq x y z
N MET A 1 10.90 -12.34 -30.17
CA MET A 1 11.86 -12.61 -29.07
C MET A 1 11.07 -12.71 -27.77
N PRO A 2 11.04 -13.85 -27.05
CA PRO A 2 10.39 -13.90 -25.75
C PRO A 2 11.16 -12.98 -24.79
N LYS A 3 10.46 -12.06 -24.10
CA LYS A 3 11.06 -11.26 -23.03
C LYS A 3 11.42 -12.20 -21.89
N LYS A 4 12.69 -12.18 -21.45
CA LYS A 4 13.15 -12.91 -20.27
C LYS A 4 12.32 -12.45 -19.06
N ALA A 5 11.79 -13.41 -18.30
CA ALA A 5 11.06 -13.11 -17.08
C ALA A 5 11.99 -12.39 -16.07
N PRO A 6 11.47 -11.42 -15.32
CA PRO A 6 12.25 -10.73 -14.32
C PRO A 6 12.62 -11.71 -13.19
N THR A 7 13.81 -11.52 -12.62
CA THR A 7 14.41 -12.36 -11.58
C THR A 7 14.62 -11.60 -10.27
N ILE A 8 14.79 -10.28 -10.31
CA ILE A 8 15.04 -9.44 -9.14
C ILE A 8 14.05 -8.29 -9.00
N VAL A 9 13.78 -7.85 -7.77
CA VAL A 9 12.81 -6.79 -7.45
C VAL A 9 13.01 -5.52 -8.29
N ARG A 10 14.26 -5.11 -8.51
CA ARG A 10 14.62 -3.94 -9.33
C ARG A 10 13.99 -3.94 -10.73
N GLU A 11 13.75 -5.11 -11.32
CA GLU A 11 13.23 -5.23 -12.68
C GLU A 11 11.70 -5.01 -12.74
N ILE A 12 11.01 -5.05 -11.59
CA ILE A 12 9.55 -4.92 -11.50
C ILE A 12 9.07 -3.79 -10.57
N MET A 13 9.94 -3.22 -9.75
CA MET A 13 9.56 -2.15 -8.82
C MET A 13 9.18 -0.87 -9.57
N SER A 14 8.16 -0.15 -9.06
CA SER A 14 7.87 1.21 -9.53
C SER A 14 9.07 2.11 -9.22
N ARG A 15 9.39 3.01 -10.16
CA ARG A 15 10.39 4.06 -9.98
C ARG A 15 9.77 5.43 -9.74
N ASP A 16 8.43 5.49 -9.65
CA ASP A 16 7.76 6.71 -9.25
C ASP A 16 8.10 7.01 -7.79
N CYS A 17 8.62 8.22 -7.57
CA CYS A 17 9.12 8.69 -6.29
C CYS A 17 8.05 9.44 -5.48
N TYR A 18 6.77 9.41 -5.88
CA TYR A 18 5.69 10.04 -5.14
C TYR A 18 5.65 9.54 -3.68
N ARG A 19 5.71 10.50 -2.76
CA ARG A 19 5.71 10.28 -1.30
C ARG A 19 4.94 11.40 -0.64
N VAL A 20 4.41 11.12 0.55
CA VAL A 20 3.59 12.05 1.33
C VAL A 20 4.13 12.21 2.74
N SER A 21 3.73 13.27 3.42
CA SER A 21 4.01 13.45 4.84
C SER A 21 2.85 12.95 5.70
N GLY A 22 3.11 12.65 6.97
CA GLY A 22 2.03 12.32 7.92
C GLY A 22 1.01 13.45 8.13
N LYS A 23 1.36 14.69 7.76
CA LYS A 23 0.51 15.89 7.85
C LYS A 23 -0.34 16.11 6.59
N THR A 24 -0.14 15.33 5.54
CA THR A 24 -0.92 15.41 4.30
C THR A 24 -2.36 14.99 4.59
N SER A 25 -3.34 15.70 4.02
CA SER A 25 -4.75 15.29 4.13
C SER A 25 -5.01 14.05 3.27
N VAL A 26 -5.96 13.24 3.70
CA VAL A 26 -6.37 12.05 2.97
C VAL A 26 -6.91 12.37 1.56
N SER A 27 -7.60 13.50 1.38
CA SER A 27 -8.09 13.94 0.07
C SER A 27 -6.95 14.24 -0.90
N THR A 28 -5.93 15.00 -0.45
CA THR A 28 -4.74 15.29 -1.26
C THR A 28 -3.96 14.02 -1.58
N LEU A 29 -3.88 13.07 -0.65
CA LEU A 29 -3.30 11.75 -0.92
C LEU A 29 -4.06 11.04 -2.05
N ALA A 30 -5.40 10.98 -1.99
CA ALA A 30 -6.22 10.28 -2.98
C ALA A 30 -6.05 10.87 -4.39
N GLU A 31 -6.02 12.20 -4.50
CA GLU A 31 -5.74 12.89 -5.76
C GLU A 31 -4.35 12.52 -6.32
N GLY A 32 -3.33 12.55 -5.47
CA GLY A 32 -1.98 12.20 -5.88
C GLY A 32 -1.84 10.72 -6.29
N LEU A 33 -2.42 9.78 -5.54
CA LEU A 33 -2.43 8.36 -5.91
C LEU A 33 -3.11 8.13 -7.26
N SER A 34 -4.23 8.81 -7.53
CA SER A 34 -4.95 8.74 -8.80
C SER A 34 -4.12 9.31 -9.95
N LEU A 35 -3.50 10.48 -9.76
CA LEU A 35 -2.64 11.13 -10.75
C LEU A 35 -1.43 10.26 -11.12
N HIS A 36 -0.78 9.68 -10.12
CA HIS A 36 0.40 8.84 -10.29
C HIS A 36 0.06 7.38 -10.64
N ARG A 37 -1.22 6.99 -10.59
CA ARG A 37 -1.71 5.61 -10.79
C ARG A 37 -1.01 4.61 -9.86
N LEU A 38 -0.82 5.01 -8.60
CA LEU A 38 -0.15 4.20 -7.58
C LEU A 38 -1.16 3.61 -6.59
N PRO A 39 -0.99 2.35 -6.17
CA PRO A 39 -1.88 1.72 -5.18
C PRO A 39 -1.66 2.21 -3.75
N GLY A 40 -0.64 3.04 -3.52
CA GLY A 40 -0.25 3.57 -2.23
C GLY A 40 1.06 4.36 -2.33
N ALA A 41 1.41 5.03 -1.24
CA ALA A 41 2.59 5.86 -1.14
C ALA A 41 3.35 5.63 0.17
N PRO A 42 4.69 5.71 0.16
CA PRO A 42 5.47 5.82 1.38
C PRO A 42 5.18 7.14 2.10
N VAL A 43 5.16 7.08 3.43
CA VAL A 43 5.02 8.26 4.29
C VAL A 43 6.38 8.58 4.89
N VAL A 44 6.82 9.83 4.75
CA VAL A 44 8.11 10.31 5.24
C VAL A 44 7.96 11.40 6.29
N ASP A 45 8.99 11.56 7.14
CA ASP A 45 9.14 12.70 8.02
C ASP A 45 9.78 13.92 7.31
N GLU A 46 10.07 14.98 8.07
CA GLU A 46 10.68 16.22 7.56
C GLU A 46 12.14 16.04 7.10
N HIS A 47 12.76 14.91 7.43
CA HIS A 47 14.12 14.55 7.07
C HIS A 47 14.17 13.48 5.95
N ASP A 48 13.04 13.21 5.28
CA ASP A 48 12.87 12.18 4.24
C ASP A 48 13.08 10.73 4.75
N HIS A 49 12.96 10.50 6.05
CA HIS A 49 12.97 9.14 6.60
C HIS A 49 11.61 8.49 6.42
N LEU A 50 11.62 7.23 5.97
CA LEU A 50 10.41 6.41 5.85
C LEU A 50 9.85 6.09 7.25
N ILE A 51 8.66 6.61 7.55
CA ILE A 51 7.96 6.41 8.83
C ILE A 51 6.67 5.58 8.71
N GLY A 52 6.26 5.24 7.48
CA GLY A 52 5.08 4.44 7.25
C GLY A 52 4.75 4.21 5.77
N PHE A 53 3.63 3.54 5.53
CA PHE A 53 3.05 3.35 4.21
C PHE A 53 1.53 3.46 4.29
N ILE A 54 0.94 4.13 3.30
CA ILE A 54 -0.51 4.29 3.20
C ILE A 54 -0.98 3.83 1.82
N SER A 55 -2.01 2.99 1.78
CA SER A 55 -2.60 2.46 0.55
C SER A 55 -3.97 3.05 0.27
N GLU A 56 -4.40 3.00 -0.99
CA GLU A 56 -5.76 3.39 -1.39
C GLU A 56 -6.83 2.66 -0.55
N GLN A 57 -6.60 1.39 -0.22
CA GLN A 57 -7.49 0.58 0.63
C GLN A 57 -7.59 1.10 2.08
N ASP A 58 -6.52 1.70 2.62
CA ASP A 58 -6.55 2.27 3.98
C ASP A 58 -7.41 3.54 4.04
N VAL A 59 -7.59 4.18 2.89
CA VAL A 59 -8.14 5.54 2.76
C VAL A 59 -9.59 5.52 2.28
N LEU A 60 -9.95 4.57 1.40
CA LEU A 60 -11.25 4.53 0.73
C LEU A 60 -12.44 4.59 1.70
N GLY A 61 -12.41 3.80 2.78
CA GLY A 61 -13.49 3.77 3.77
C GLY A 61 -13.66 5.10 4.51
N LYS A 62 -12.56 5.80 4.79
CA LYS A 62 -12.56 7.05 5.58
C LYS A 62 -12.91 8.27 4.75
N VAL A 63 -12.49 8.32 3.49
CA VAL A 63 -12.92 9.36 2.54
C VAL A 63 -14.44 9.35 2.37
N LEU A 64 -15.03 8.16 2.25
CA LEU A 64 -16.48 8.01 2.13
C LEU A 64 -17.17 8.56 3.39
N GLU A 65 -16.75 8.13 4.59
CA GLU A 65 -17.31 8.62 5.85
C GLU A 65 -17.24 10.16 5.97
N SER A 66 -16.08 10.78 5.72
CA SER A 66 -15.93 12.23 5.83
C SER A 66 -16.79 12.99 4.82
N ALA A 67 -16.91 12.48 3.58
CA ALA A 67 -17.73 13.09 2.54
C ALA A 67 -19.23 13.06 2.88
N TYR A 68 -19.70 12.02 3.58
CA TYR A 68 -21.10 11.94 4.04
C TYR A 68 -21.39 12.88 5.22
N LEU A 69 -20.43 13.06 6.12
CA LEU A 69 -20.60 13.84 7.35
C LEU A 69 -20.27 15.33 7.19
N ASN A 70 -19.69 15.75 6.06
CA ASN A 70 -19.11 17.09 5.86
C ASN A 70 -18.04 17.44 6.92
N ASP A 71 -17.31 16.44 7.40
CA ASP A 71 -16.22 16.62 8.35
C ASP A 71 -14.89 16.86 7.62
N GLU A 72 -13.94 17.46 8.34
CA GLU A 72 -12.58 17.61 7.85
C GLU A 72 -11.94 16.23 7.57
N PRO A 73 -11.28 16.04 6.41
CA PRO A 73 -10.64 14.77 6.09
C PRO A 73 -9.53 14.45 7.09
N PRO A 74 -9.40 13.19 7.54
CA PRO A 74 -8.32 12.79 8.45
C PRO A 74 -6.94 12.98 7.80
N LEU A 75 -5.92 13.08 8.64
CA LEU A 75 -4.53 13.15 8.18
C LEU A 75 -3.99 11.75 7.86
N VAL A 76 -3.00 11.69 6.96
CA VAL A 76 -2.32 10.45 6.59
C VAL A 76 -1.78 9.71 7.82
N ARG A 77 -1.20 10.42 8.80
CA ARG A 77 -0.65 9.79 10.03
C ARG A 77 -1.68 9.03 10.86
N GLU A 78 -2.97 9.33 10.70
CA GLU A 78 -4.06 8.70 11.47
C GLU A 78 -4.47 7.34 10.88
N LEU A 79 -4.18 7.12 9.59
CA LEU A 79 -4.58 5.92 8.85
C LEU A 79 -3.41 5.08 8.36
N MET A 80 -2.21 5.66 8.27
CA MET A 80 -1.04 4.96 7.73
C MET A 80 -0.61 3.78 8.60
N ARG A 81 0.07 2.83 7.96
CA ARG A 81 0.73 1.72 8.66
C ARG A 81 2.13 2.15 9.04
N HIS A 82 2.47 2.06 10.32
CA HIS A 82 3.81 2.38 10.83
C HIS A 82 4.83 1.28 10.53
N GLU A 83 4.40 0.02 10.42
CA GLU A 83 5.27 -1.10 10.07
C GLU A 83 5.26 -1.35 8.56
N VAL A 84 6.39 -1.06 7.93
CA VAL A 84 6.60 -1.27 6.50
C VAL A 84 7.53 -2.44 6.26
N LEU A 85 7.10 -3.37 5.41
CA LEU A 85 7.98 -4.42 4.91
C LEU A 85 8.89 -3.83 3.84
N SER A 86 10.16 -3.61 4.17
CA SER A 86 11.19 -3.21 3.21
C SER A 86 11.87 -4.43 2.59
N VAL A 87 12.25 -4.29 1.31
CA VAL A 87 13.05 -5.28 0.59
C VAL A 87 14.10 -4.59 -0.28
N THR A 88 15.24 -5.26 -0.45
CA THR A 88 16.33 -4.71 -1.26
C THR A 88 16.06 -4.92 -2.76
N PRO A 89 16.45 -4.00 -3.65
CA PRO A 89 16.24 -4.12 -5.09
C PRO A 89 16.88 -5.37 -5.74
N ASN A 90 17.94 -5.90 -5.14
CA ASN A 90 18.65 -7.10 -5.60
C ASN A 90 18.02 -8.42 -5.13
N LYS A 91 16.95 -8.37 -4.31
CA LYS A 91 16.30 -9.57 -3.80
C LYS A 91 15.59 -10.33 -4.93
N SER A 92 15.62 -11.66 -4.87
CA SER A 92 14.88 -12.53 -5.79
C SER A 92 13.38 -12.28 -5.70
N ILE A 93 12.70 -12.21 -6.85
CA ILE A 93 11.23 -12.06 -6.91
C ILE A 93 10.53 -13.29 -6.35
N ILE A 94 11.11 -14.48 -6.51
CA ILE A 94 10.54 -15.73 -5.97
C ILE A 94 10.56 -15.69 -4.44
N ASP A 95 11.67 -15.24 -3.85
CA ASP A 95 11.80 -15.12 -2.40
C ASP A 95 10.93 -14.00 -1.84
N LEU A 96 10.75 -12.92 -2.60
CA LEU A 96 9.77 -11.88 -2.27
C LEU A 96 8.36 -12.45 -2.25
N ALA A 97 7.94 -13.18 -3.28
CA ALA A 97 6.61 -13.75 -3.39
C ALA A 97 6.29 -14.68 -2.20
N ARG A 98 7.24 -15.55 -1.83
CA ARG A 98 7.12 -16.40 -0.63
C ARG A 98 6.90 -15.59 0.65
N LYS A 99 7.62 -14.47 0.81
CA LYS A 99 7.49 -13.59 1.98
C LYS A 99 6.15 -12.85 1.99
N CYS A 100 5.67 -12.39 0.84
CA CYS A 100 4.41 -11.63 0.74
C CYS A 100 3.15 -12.51 0.80
N TRP A 101 3.22 -13.77 0.35
CA TRP A 101 2.11 -14.73 0.40
C TRP A 101 2.06 -15.58 1.67
N ALA A 102 3.06 -15.50 2.55
CA ALA A 102 2.85 -15.89 3.94
C ALA A 102 1.69 -15.04 4.52
N PRO A 103 0.81 -15.60 5.36
CA PRO A 103 -0.35 -14.88 5.87
C PRO A 103 0.08 -13.55 6.49
N SER A 104 -0.30 -12.45 5.84
CA SER A 104 -0.17 -11.11 6.40
C SER A 104 -0.90 -11.09 7.75
N PRO A 105 -0.42 -10.34 8.78
CA PRO A 105 -1.09 -10.27 10.08
C PRO A 105 -2.57 -9.83 10.03
N ARG A 106 -3.05 -9.28 8.90
CA ARG A 106 -4.47 -9.03 8.62
C ARG A 106 -5.31 -10.30 8.35
N SER A 107 -4.71 -11.41 7.94
CA SER A 107 -5.40 -12.64 7.53
C SER A 107 -5.94 -13.47 8.71
N THR A 108 -5.78 -13.02 9.96
CA THR A 108 -6.32 -13.73 11.13
C THR A 108 -7.74 -13.31 11.52
N ARG A 109 -8.36 -12.33 10.83
CA ARG A 109 -9.83 -12.19 10.81
C ARG A 109 -10.42 -13.04 9.68
N SER A 110 -10.61 -14.32 10.01
CA SER A 110 -11.53 -15.33 9.46
C SER A 110 -11.81 -15.35 7.94
N PRO A 111 -11.61 -16.50 7.28
CA PRO A 111 -12.52 -16.92 6.23
C PRO A 111 -13.53 -17.90 6.83
N SER A 112 -14.75 -17.42 7.09
CA SER A 112 -15.91 -18.27 6.83
C SER A 112 -15.76 -18.80 5.41
N ARG A 113 -15.40 -20.06 5.25
CA ARG A 113 -15.31 -20.73 3.96
C ARG A 113 -16.69 -20.63 3.29
N PRO A 114 -16.84 -20.00 2.10
CA PRO A 114 -18.02 -20.24 1.30
C PRO A 114 -17.89 -21.67 0.76
N GLY A 115 -18.88 -22.49 1.04
CA GLY A 115 -18.99 -23.82 0.46
C GLY A 115 -18.94 -23.74 -1.06
N TRP A 116 -17.99 -24.46 -1.65
CA TRP A 116 -18.09 -24.92 -3.02
C TRP A 116 -18.29 -26.42 -2.90
N SER A 117 -19.57 -26.84 -2.87
CA SER A 117 -19.93 -28.20 -3.24
C SER A 117 -19.67 -28.35 -4.73
N VAL A 118 -18.90 -29.37 -5.08
CA VAL A 118 -18.90 -29.91 -6.44
C VAL A 118 -19.42 -31.34 -6.30
N SER A 119 -20.50 -31.62 -7.03
CA SER A 119 -21.09 -32.95 -7.20
C SER A 119 -20.15 -33.91 -7.90
#